data_AF-A0A293MPT6-F1
#
_entry.id   AF-A0A293MPT6-F1
#
_cell.length_a   1.000
_cell.length_b   1.000
_cell.length_c   1.000
_cell.angle_alpha   90.00
_cell.angle_beta   90.00
_cell.angle_gamma   90.00
#
_symmetry.space_group_name_H-M   'P 1'
#
loop_
_entity.id
_entity.type
_entity.pdbx_description
1 polymer ?
#
loop_
_entity_poly.entity_id
_entity_poly.type
_entity_poly.pdbx_seq_one_letter_code
_entity_poly.pdbx_strand_id
1 'polypeptide(L)' 'MSKMVALLKRGWNEIPETMLLGAISILITPFGVYAAYQNSQRPFHYKDHYMVLRDDDPRVPALIEAYKDFVPYDPPK' A
#
# COMPACT_ATOMS: atom_id res chain seq x y z
N MET A 1 4.54 41.07 8.41
CA MET A 1 5.08 39.73 8.06
C MET A 1 4.38 38.71 8.94
N SER A 2 3.86 37.61 8.39
CA SER A 2 3.16 36.58 9.17
C SER A 2 4.09 35.94 10.21
N LYS A 3 3.57 35.60 11.40
CA LYS A 3 4.32 34.93 12.47
C LYS A 3 5.02 33.65 11.98
N MET A 4 4.38 32.94 11.05
CA MET A 4 4.91 31.71 10.45
C MET A 4 6.16 31.97 9.60
N VAL A 5 6.17 33.06 8.84
CA VAL A 5 7.29 33.46 7.99
C VAL A 5 8.47 33.94 8.85
N ALA A 6 8.19 34.62 9.96
CA ALA A 6 9.23 35.02 10.91
C ALA A 6 9.91 33.81 11.58
N LEU A 7 9.14 32.78 11.93
CA LEU A 7 9.68 31.52 12.47
C LEU A 7 10.53 30.76 11.45
N LEU A 8 10.09 30.67 10.19
CA LEU A 8 10.86 30.02 9.14
C LEU A 8 12.17 30.76 8.85
N LYS A 9 12.14 32.10 8.78
CA LYS A 9 13.36 32.90 8.63
C LYS A 9 14.32 32.72 9.81
N ARG A 10 13.78 32.66 11.03
CA ARG A 10 14.58 32.43 12.23
C ARG A 10 15.22 31.05 12.21
N GLY A 11 14.44 30.01 11.93
CA GLY A 11 14.95 28.64 11.81
C GLY A 11 16.00 28.49 10.72
N TRP A 12 15.81 29.15 9.57
CA TRP A 12 16.79 29.13 8.48
C TRP A 12 18.11 29.81 8.84
N ASN A 13 18.09 30.84 9.69
CA ASN A 13 19.30 31.55 10.11
C ASN A 13 19.98 30.89 11.32
N GLU A 14 19.22 30.34 12.27
CA GLU A 14 19.76 29.76 13.50
C GLU A 14 20.14 28.28 13.34
N ILE A 15 19.41 27.50 12.53
CA ILE A 15 19.56 26.04 12.43
C ILE A 15 19.27 25.53 10.99
N PRO A 16 20.02 25.98 9.97
CA PRO A 16 19.74 25.65 8.58
C PRO A 16 19.82 24.16 8.28
N GLU A 17 20.72 23.42 8.91
CA GLU A 17 20.91 21.98 8.66
C GLU A 17 19.67 21.18 9.06
N THR A 18 19.10 21.48 10.23
CA THR A 18 17.89 20.82 10.74
C THR A 18 16.67 21.17 9.91
N MET A 19 16.57 22.41 9.43
CA MET A 19 15.52 22.84 8.51
C MET A 19 15.58 22.09 7.17
N LEU A 20 16.78 21.91 6.61
CA LEU A 20 17.00 21.17 5.37
C LEU A 20 16.68 19.68 5.55
N LEU A 21 17.17 19.05 6.62
CA LEU A 21 16.86 17.65 6.93
C LEU A 21 15.36 17.44 7.16
N GLY A 22 14.71 18.36 7.87
CA GLY A 22 13.25 18.38 8.04
C GLY A 22 12.53 18.45 6.70
N ALA A 23 12.91 19.37 5.82
CA ALA A 23 12.32 19.50 4.49
C ALA A 23 12.51 18.23 3.65
N ILE A 24 13.72 17.66 3.63
CA ILE A 24 14.03 16.43 2.89
C ILE A 24 13.20 15.25 3.44
N SER A 25 13.09 15.12 4.76
CA SER A 25 12.30 14.04 5.37
C SER A 25 10.81 14.15 4.99
N ILE A 26 10.24 15.35 5.02
CA ILE A 26 8.85 15.60 4.59
C ILE A 26 8.66 15.24 3.12
N LEU A 27 9.63 15.56 2.26
CA LEU A 27 9.57 15.25 0.83
C LEU A 27 9.67 13.74 0.53
N ILE A 28 10.48 13.00 1.29
CA ILE A 28 10.71 11.56 1.05
C ILE A 28 9.62 10.70 1.69
N THR A 29 9.02 11.16 2.80
CA THR A 29 8.03 10.38 3.58
C THR A 29 6.89 9.79 2.74
N PRO A 30 6.23 10.54 1.82
CA PRO A 30 5.15 9.99 1.01
C PRO A 30 5.56 8.77 0.17
N PHE A 31 6.77 8.79 -0.39
CA PHE A 31 7.29 7.67 -1.19
C PHE A 31 7.59 6.45 -0.32
N GLY A 32 8.16 6.66 0.87
CA GLY A 32 8.40 5.60 1.84
C GLY A 32 7.10 4.94 2.31
N VAL A 33 6.09 5.74 2.62
CA VAL A 33 4.76 5.25 3.01
C VAL A 33 4.10 4.47 1.86
N TYR A 34 4.17 4.97 0.63
CA TYR A 34 3.63 4.28 -0.54
C TYR A 34 4.31 2.93 -0.80
N ALA A 35 5.64 2.90 -0.73
CA ALA A 35 6.41 1.66 -0.89
C ALA A 35 6.07 0.64 0.21
N ALA A 36 5.95 1.09 1.46
CA ALA A 36 5.55 0.24 2.58
C ALA A 36 4.13 -0.33 2.39
N TYR A 37 3.20 0.49 1.90
CA TYR A 37 1.84 0.05 1.58
C TYR A 37 1.82 -0.98 0.45
N GLN A 38 2.56 -0.77 -0.63
CA GLN A 38 2.66 -1.79 -1.68
C GLN A 38 3.26 -3.09 -1.15
N ASN A 39 4.31 -3.00 -0.32
CA ASN A 39 4.98 -4.17 0.20
C ASN A 39 4.11 -4.94 1.21
N SER A 40 3.22 -4.28 1.95
CA SER A 40 2.28 -4.95 2.83
C SER A 40 1.21 -5.75 2.07
N GLN A 41 0.93 -5.39 0.82
CA GLN A 41 -0.01 -6.14 -0.04
C GLN A 41 0.62 -7.38 -0.71
N ARG A 42 1.94 -7.40 -0.91
CA ARG A 42 2.64 -8.52 -1.59
C ARG A 42 2.47 -9.89 -0.92
N PRO A 43 2.50 -10.04 0.42
CA PRO A 43 2.28 -11.33 1.08
C PRO A 43 0.88 -11.91 0.84
N PHE A 44 -0.12 -11.05 0.58
CA PHE A 44 -1.49 -11.48 0.32
C PHE A 44 -1.71 -11.99 -1.11
N HIS A 45 -0.81 -11.64 -2.05
CA HIS A 45 -0.88 -12.08 -3.44
C HIS A 45 -0.93 -13.61 -3.59
N TYR A 46 -0.19 -14.34 -2.75
CA TYR A 46 -0.22 -15.81 -2.76
C TYR A 46 -1.51 -16.40 -2.17
N LYS A 47 -2.14 -15.70 -1.22
CA LYS A 47 -3.40 -16.11 -0.62
C LYS A 47 -4.59 -15.88 -1.56
N ASP A 48 -4.51 -14.88 -2.44
CA ASP A 48 -5.62 -14.56 -3.33
C ASP A 48 -5.54 -15.27 -4.68
N HIS A 49 -4.33 -15.58 -5.19
CA HIS A 49 -4.17 -16.22 -6.51
C HIS A 49 -3.89 -17.72 -6.50
N TYR A 50 -3.27 -18.25 -5.45
CA TYR A 50 -2.83 -19.65 -5.40
C TYR A 50 -3.42 -20.42 -4.22
N MET A 51 -4.36 -19.83 -3.48
CA MET A 51 -5.06 -20.54 -2.44
C MET A 51 -6.04 -21.51 -3.09
N VAL A 52 -5.72 -22.80 -3.00
CA VAL A 52 -6.71 -23.86 -3.16
C VAL A 52 -7.69 -23.70 -1.99
N LEU A 53 -8.87 -23.19 -2.29
CA LEU A 53 -9.95 -23.09 -1.31
C LEU A 53 -10.48 -24.49 -1.03
N ARG A 54 -10.86 -24.74 0.22
CA ARG A 54 -11.58 -25.96 0.58
C ARG A 54 -12.97 -25.87 -0.01
N ASP A 55 -13.52 -26.98 -0.48
CA ASP A 55 -14.85 -27.04 -1.13
C ASP A 55 -15.97 -26.42 -0.26
N ASP A 56 -15.82 -26.44 1.07
CA ASP A 56 -16.79 -25.90 2.03
C ASP A 56 -16.67 -24.38 2.29
N ASP A 57 -15.68 -23.69 1.72
CA ASP A 57 -15.46 -22.28 2.01
C ASP A 57 -16.60 -21.42 1.43
N PRO A 58 -17.20 -20.50 2.21
CA PRO A 58 -18.32 -19.66 1.76
C PRO A 58 -18.00 -18.78 0.53
N ARG A 59 -16.72 -18.62 0.15
CA ARG A 59 -16.28 -17.86 -1.03
C ARG A 59 -16.28 -18.67 -2.32
N VAL A 60 -16.30 -20.00 -2.23
CA VAL A 60 -16.23 -20.92 -3.39
C VAL A 60 -17.39 -20.72 -4.37
N PRO A 61 -18.67 -20.56 -3.94
CA PRO A 61 -19.79 -20.40 -4.88
C PRO A 61 -19.64 -19.17 -5.79
N ALA A 62 -19.14 -18.05 -5.24
CA ALA A 62 -18.93 -16.81 -5.98
C ALA A 62 -17.80 -16.95 -7.03
N LEU A 63 -16.76 -17.71 -6.71
CA LEU A 63 -15.67 -18.00 -7.65
C LEU A 63 -16.13 -18.96 -8.75
N ILE A 64 -16.86 -20.02 -8.40
CA ILE A 64 -17.45 -20.93 -9.39
C ILE A 64 -18.29 -20.13 -10.38
N GLU A 65 -19.14 -19.21 -9.90
CA GLU A 65 -19.95 -18.33 -10.74
C GLU A 65 -19.12 -17.42 -11.66
N ALA A 66 -18.07 -16.77 -11.13
CA ALA A 66 -17.20 -15.90 -11.92
C ALA A 66 -16.41 -16.63 -13.01
N TYR A 67 -16.13 -17.93 -12.84
CA TYR A 67 -15.33 -18.72 -13.77
C TYR A 67 -16.13 -19.70 -14.66
N LYS A 68 -17.47 -19.72 -14.57
CA LYS A 68 -18.34 -20.61 -15.38
C LYS A 68 -18.07 -20.51 -16.88
N ASP A 69 -17.69 -19.32 -17.35
CA ASP A 69 -17.51 -19.03 -18.78
C ASP A 69 -16.06 -19.22 -19.27
N PHE A 70 -15.10 -19.33 -18.35
CA PHE A 70 -13.67 -19.30 -18.69
C PHE A 70 -13.03 -20.69 -18.80
N VAL A 71 -13.58 -21.71 -18.16
CA VAL A 71 -13.08 -23.10 -18.23
C VAL A 71 -14.29 -24.05 -18.18
N PRO A 72 -14.37 -25.10 -19.03
CA PRO A 72 -15.35 -26.16 -18.83
C PRO A 72 -15.09 -26.80 -17.45
N TYR A 73 -15.98 -26.49 -16.50
CA TYR A 73 -15.96 -27.02 -15.15
C TYR A 73 -16.50 -28.45 -15.17
N ASP A 74 -15.64 -29.42 -15.51
CA ASP A 74 -15.89 -30.81 -15.16
C ASP A 74 -15.13 -31.11 -13.86
N PRO A 75 -15.82 -31.18 -12.70
CA PRO A 75 -15.19 -31.64 -11.49
C PRO A 75 -14.75 -33.10 -11.69
N PRO A 76 -13.53 -33.49 -11.27
CA PRO A 76 -13.10 -34.88 -11.36
C PRO A 76 -14.05 -35.77 -10.53
N LYS A 77 -14.51 -36.86 -11.15
CA LYS A 77 -15.41 -37.86 -10.54
C LYS A 77 -14.73 -38.66 -9.45
#